data_AF-A0A523FL58-F1
#
_entry.id   AF-A0A523FL58-F1
#
_cell.length_a   1.000
_cell.length_b   1.000
_cell.length_c   1.000
_cell.angle_alpha   90.00
_cell.angle_beta   90.00
_cell.angle_gamma   90.00
#
_symmetry.space_group_name_H-M   'P 1'
#
loop_
_entity.id
_entity.type
_entity.pdbx_description
1 polymer ?
#
loop_
_entity_poly.entity_id
_entity_poly.type
_entity_poly.pdbx_seq_one_letter_code
_entity_poly.pdbx_strand_id
1 'polypeptide(L)'
;MSDTRISLAVLSLAFLLPALSACTTTGFAVGAGAGAAVAASQERGLTGTLTDTRIRAAINILWLKQDSDMYQGLGLAVYEGRVLVTGVVRSEEVRADAVRLAWRATGVKEVINEIAVVASGRTKDYARDTWITAQLKTKFLFDKAVTAINYSVDTVNYTVYLFGVAQDKAELERVINHARNVKFVRRVVNHVLLKSDPRRKG
;
A
#
# COMPACT_ATOMS: atom_id res chain seq x y z
N MET A 1 4.04 -52.08 15.94
CA MET A 1 4.45 -51.04 14.97
C MET A 1 3.35 -49.97 14.75
N SER A 2 2.57 -49.63 15.78
CA SER A 2 1.47 -48.64 15.70
C SER A 2 1.80 -47.29 16.34
N ASP A 3 2.78 -47.21 17.24
CA ASP A 3 2.87 -46.09 18.18
C ASP A 3 3.72 -44.92 17.65
N THR A 4 4.54 -45.13 16.62
CA THR A 4 5.40 -44.09 16.04
C THR A 4 4.65 -43.17 15.07
N ARG A 5 3.50 -43.60 14.54
CA ARG A 5 2.72 -42.83 13.55
C ARG A 5 1.83 -41.77 14.19
N ILE A 6 1.41 -41.97 15.44
CA ILE A 6 0.56 -41.02 16.17
C ILE A 6 1.39 -39.81 16.63
N SER A 7 2.65 -40.01 17.05
CA SER A 7 3.54 -38.91 17.46
C SER A 7 3.90 -37.93 16.34
N LEU A 8 3.98 -38.37 15.07
CA LEU A 8 4.28 -37.47 13.94
C LEU A 8 3.07 -36.57 13.56
N ALA A 9 1.84 -37.08 13.72
CA ALA A 9 0.63 -36.33 13.43
C ALA A 9 0.32 -35.25 14.47
N VAL A 10 0.67 -35.50 15.75
CA VAL A 10 0.50 -34.52 16.84
C VAL A 10 1.56 -33.41 16.76
N LEU A 11 2.78 -33.72 16.34
CA LEU A 11 3.87 -32.73 16.23
C LEU A 11 3.69 -31.77 15.04
N SER A 12 3.02 -32.21 13.97
CA SER A 12 2.73 -31.37 12.80
C SER A 12 1.53 -30.44 13.00
N LEU A 13 0.59 -30.78 13.89
CA LEU A 13 -0.55 -29.93 14.23
C LEU A 13 -0.18 -28.79 15.22
N ALA A 14 0.86 -29.00 16.05
CA ALA A 14 1.36 -28.00 17.00
C ALA A 14 2.04 -26.78 16.34
N PHE A 15 2.53 -26.93 15.09
CA PHE A 15 3.20 -25.84 14.37
C PHE A 15 2.24 -24.92 13.59
N LEU A 16 0.98 -25.33 13.39
CA LEU A 16 -0.04 -24.50 12.72
C LEU A 16 -0.86 -23.61 13.67
N LEU A 17 -0.86 -23.89 14.97
CA LEU A 17 -1.63 -23.14 15.98
C LEU A 17 -1.14 -21.70 16.29
N PRO A 18 0.14 -21.32 16.11
CA PRO A 18 0.57 -19.93 16.37
C PRO A 18 0.12 -18.92 15.30
N ALA A 19 -0.37 -19.37 14.14
CA ALA A 19 -0.72 -18.48 13.03
C ALA A 19 -2.07 -17.76 13.21
N LEU A 20 -2.92 -18.20 14.15
CA LEU A 20 -4.24 -17.63 14.43
C LEU A 20 -4.30 -16.79 15.71
N SER A 21 -3.15 -16.43 16.30
CA SER A 21 -3.12 -15.72 17.58
C SER A 21 -3.65 -14.29 17.54
N ALA A 22 -4.00 -13.74 16.37
CA ALA A 22 -4.47 -12.36 16.25
C ALA A 22 -5.70 -12.02 17.14
N CYS A 23 -6.48 -13.02 17.56
CA CYS A 23 -7.66 -12.83 18.41
C CYS A 23 -7.42 -13.11 19.91
N THR A 24 -6.21 -13.49 20.33
CA THR A 24 -5.90 -13.66 21.76
C THR A 24 -5.38 -12.36 22.36
N THR A 25 -5.51 -12.20 23.68
CA THR A 25 -4.93 -11.07 24.42
C THR A 25 -3.42 -10.95 24.20
N THR A 26 -2.73 -12.08 24.05
CA THR A 26 -1.32 -12.14 23.66
C THR A 26 -1.07 -11.68 22.22
N GLY A 27 -1.91 -12.05 21.25
CA GLY A 27 -1.77 -11.55 19.88
C GLY A 27 -2.15 -10.07 19.73
N PHE A 28 -3.06 -9.56 20.55
CA PHE A 28 -3.30 -8.11 20.64
C PHE A 28 -2.09 -7.38 21.22
N ALA A 29 -1.46 -7.89 22.28
CA ALA A 29 -0.27 -7.28 22.86
C ALA A 29 0.92 -7.26 21.88
N VAL A 30 1.18 -8.39 21.20
CA VAL A 30 2.22 -8.49 20.17
C VAL A 30 1.87 -7.63 18.95
N GLY A 31 0.61 -7.63 18.51
CA GLY A 31 0.14 -6.86 17.36
C GLY A 31 0.18 -5.34 17.59
N ALA A 32 -0.24 -4.88 18.77
CA ALA A 32 -0.18 -3.47 19.15
C ALA A 32 1.26 -2.99 19.28
N GLY A 33 2.15 -3.78 19.92
CA GLY A 33 3.57 -3.47 20.05
C GLY A 33 4.29 -3.42 18.69
N ALA A 34 4.07 -4.43 17.84
CA ALA A 34 4.64 -4.48 16.50
C ALA A 34 4.14 -3.31 15.61
N GLY A 35 2.84 -2.98 15.67
CA GLY A 35 2.27 -1.86 14.92
C GLY A 35 2.86 -0.51 15.32
N ALA A 36 3.04 -0.26 16.62
CA ALA A 36 3.67 0.96 17.11
C ALA A 36 5.16 1.04 16.70
N ALA A 37 5.90 -0.06 16.78
CA ALA A 37 7.29 -0.12 16.34
C ALA A 37 7.45 0.14 14.83
N VAL A 38 6.56 -0.44 14.02
CA VAL A 38 6.48 -0.20 12.57
C VAL A 38 6.17 1.28 12.29
N ALA A 39 5.17 1.86 12.95
CA ALA A 39 4.84 3.28 12.76
C ALA A 39 6.00 4.22 13.14
N ALA A 40 6.75 3.90 14.19
CA ALA A 40 7.90 4.68 14.64
C ALA A 40 9.12 4.55 13.71
N SER A 41 9.29 3.42 13.03
CA SER A 41 10.43 3.19 12.11
C SER A 41 10.25 3.77 10.72
N GLN A 42 9.04 4.25 10.38
CA GLN A 42 8.83 5.01 9.15
C GLN A 42 9.53 6.36 9.22
N GLU A 43 9.94 6.86 8.07
CA GLU A 43 10.63 8.16 7.96
C GLU A 43 9.78 9.32 8.50
N ARG A 44 8.45 9.24 8.37
CA ARG A 44 7.48 10.22 8.90
C ARG A 44 7.11 10.01 10.38
N GLY A 45 7.63 8.96 11.02
CA GLY A 45 7.41 8.62 12.42
C GLY A 45 5.95 8.36 12.81
N LEU A 46 5.70 8.27 14.12
CA LEU A 46 4.38 7.93 14.66
C LEU A 46 3.33 9.02 14.40
N THR A 47 3.64 10.29 14.65
CA THR A 47 2.68 11.41 14.48
C THR A 47 2.30 11.61 13.01
N GLY A 48 3.27 11.50 12.09
CA GLY A 48 3.00 11.46 10.65
C GLY A 48 2.14 10.25 10.28
N THR A 49 2.45 9.07 10.85
CA THR A 49 1.64 7.84 10.73
C THR A 49 0.18 8.03 11.09
N LEU A 50 -0.09 8.62 12.24
CA LEU A 50 -1.45 8.87 12.69
C LEU A 50 -2.15 9.92 11.83
N THR A 51 -1.45 10.98 11.42
CA THR A 51 -2.03 12.04 10.57
C THR A 51 -2.46 11.50 9.21
N ASP A 52 -1.59 10.77 8.52
CA ASP A 52 -1.93 10.21 7.20
C ASP A 52 -3.02 9.13 7.30
N THR A 53 -3.06 8.38 8.41
CA THR A 53 -4.13 7.40 8.66
C THR A 53 -5.48 8.11 8.82
N ARG A 54 -5.52 9.26 9.49
CA ARG A 54 -6.75 10.08 9.60
C ARG A 54 -7.17 10.66 8.26
N ILE A 55 -6.22 11.18 7.47
CA ILE A 55 -6.49 11.67 6.10
C ILE A 55 -7.10 10.54 5.27
N ARG A 56 -6.45 9.38 5.24
CA ARG A 56 -6.95 8.19 4.53
C ARG A 56 -8.36 7.81 4.95
N ALA A 57 -8.62 7.74 6.25
CA ALA A 57 -9.94 7.40 6.78
C ALA A 57 -11.00 8.43 6.36
N ALA A 58 -10.69 9.72 6.43
CA ALA A 58 -11.58 10.79 6.02
C ALA A 58 -11.95 10.69 4.52
N ILE A 59 -10.95 10.49 3.65
CA ILE A 59 -11.16 10.32 2.20
C ILE A 59 -12.02 9.08 1.93
N ASN A 60 -11.70 7.93 2.55
CA ASN A 60 -12.46 6.70 2.38
C ASN A 60 -13.92 6.85 2.82
N ILE A 61 -14.18 7.57 3.92
CA ILE A 61 -15.54 7.87 4.38
C ILE A 61 -16.28 8.75 3.36
N LEU A 62 -15.61 9.77 2.80
CA LEU A 62 -16.20 10.64 1.78
C LEU A 62 -16.54 9.88 0.50
N TRP A 63 -15.64 9.03 0.01
CA TRP A 63 -15.89 8.19 -1.16
C TRP A 63 -17.01 7.18 -0.90
N LEU A 64 -16.99 6.47 0.24
CA LEU A 64 -18.02 5.51 0.59
C LEU A 64 -19.41 6.14 0.69
N LYS A 65 -19.50 7.37 1.20
CA LYS A 65 -20.75 8.14 1.27
C LYS A 65 -21.24 8.62 -0.09
N GLN A 66 -20.32 8.93 -1.01
CA GLN A 66 -20.66 9.37 -2.36
C GLN A 66 -21.13 8.19 -3.22
N ASP A 67 -20.32 7.14 -3.29
CA ASP A 67 -20.55 5.95 -4.10
C ASP A 67 -19.70 4.78 -3.58
N SER A 68 -20.34 3.66 -3.24
CA SER A 68 -19.62 2.47 -2.78
C SER A 68 -18.72 1.89 -3.87
N ASP A 69 -19.08 2.01 -5.15
CA ASP A 69 -18.26 1.55 -6.27
C ASP A 69 -16.97 2.37 -6.38
N MET A 70 -17.02 3.67 -6.06
CA MET A 70 -15.84 4.54 -6.01
C MET A 70 -14.86 4.07 -4.92
N TYR A 71 -15.37 3.76 -3.72
CA TYR A 71 -14.54 3.24 -2.64
C TYR A 71 -13.87 1.89 -2.99
N GLN A 72 -14.57 1.02 -3.72
CA GLN A 72 -14.05 -0.30 -4.10
C GLN A 72 -13.14 -0.27 -5.34
N GLY A 73 -13.38 0.65 -6.27
CA GLY A 73 -12.66 0.74 -7.54
C GLY A 73 -11.37 1.55 -7.50
N LEU A 74 -11.12 2.28 -6.40
CA LEU A 74 -10.00 3.19 -6.25
C LEU A 74 -9.00 2.72 -5.19
N GLY A 75 -7.72 2.79 -5.55
CA GLY A 75 -6.61 2.70 -4.62
C GLY A 75 -6.29 4.07 -4.02
N LEU A 76 -5.92 4.07 -2.74
CA LEU A 76 -5.55 5.28 -2.02
C LEU A 76 -4.20 5.04 -1.33
N ALA A 77 -3.25 5.94 -1.50
CA ALA A 77 -2.03 5.99 -0.70
C ALA A 77 -1.84 7.40 -0.14
N VAL A 78 -1.41 7.50 1.12
CA VAL A 78 -1.18 8.78 1.80
C VAL A 78 0.18 8.74 2.47
N TYR A 79 1.01 9.75 2.22
CA TYR A 79 2.34 9.91 2.80
C TYR A 79 2.64 11.40 3.00
N GLU A 80 2.79 11.83 4.25
CA GLU A 80 3.05 13.22 4.64
C GLU A 80 2.03 14.22 4.08
N GLY A 81 0.76 13.85 4.10
CA GLY A 81 -0.34 14.65 3.54
C GLY A 81 -0.41 14.66 2.00
N ARG A 82 0.54 14.03 1.30
CA ARG A 82 0.41 13.77 -0.14
C ARG A 82 -0.48 12.57 -0.36
N VAL A 83 -1.41 12.69 -1.30
CA VAL A 83 -2.41 11.67 -1.60
C VAL A 83 -2.20 11.18 -3.03
N LEU A 84 -1.96 9.89 -3.21
CA LEU A 84 -2.01 9.23 -4.51
C LEU A 84 -3.33 8.48 -4.63
N VAL A 85 -4.05 8.75 -5.73
CA VAL A 85 -5.27 8.02 -6.09
C VAL A 85 -5.03 7.27 -7.38
N THR A 86 -5.20 5.94 -7.32
CA THR A 86 -5.05 5.00 -8.44
C THR A 86 -6.36 4.26 -8.66
N GLY A 87 -6.48 3.55 -9.78
CA GLY A 87 -7.59 2.63 -10.02
C GLY A 87 -8.30 2.93 -11.32
N VAL A 88 -9.52 2.41 -11.45
CA VAL A 88 -10.31 2.54 -12.68
C VAL A 88 -11.72 2.97 -12.34
N VAL A 89 -12.24 3.93 -13.11
CA VAL A 89 -13.63 4.40 -13.01
C VAL A 89 -14.30 4.41 -14.38
N ARG A 90 -15.63 4.48 -14.39
CA ARG A 90 -16.44 4.40 -15.61
C ARG A 90 -16.57 5.71 -16.39
N SER A 91 -16.35 6.86 -15.73
CA SER A 91 -16.51 8.17 -16.35
C SER A 91 -15.55 9.21 -15.77
N GLU A 92 -15.35 10.27 -16.56
CA GLU A 92 -14.61 11.46 -16.18
C GLU A 92 -15.20 12.16 -14.94
N GLU A 93 -16.52 12.13 -14.80
CA GLU A 93 -17.23 12.69 -13.64
C GLU A 93 -16.85 11.98 -12.34
N VAL A 94 -16.85 10.64 -12.33
CA VAL A 94 -16.46 9.86 -11.15
C VAL A 94 -14.98 10.11 -10.80
N ARG A 95 -14.11 10.28 -11.81
CA ARG A 95 -12.71 10.65 -11.59
C ARG A 95 -12.58 12.03 -10.93
N ALA A 96 -13.30 13.02 -11.45
CA ALA A 96 -13.30 14.38 -10.92
C ALA A 96 -13.85 14.42 -9.48
N ASP A 97 -14.92 13.66 -9.22
CA ASP A 97 -15.51 13.52 -7.89
C ASP A 97 -14.54 12.92 -6.89
N ALA A 98 -13.85 11.83 -7.25
CA ALA A 98 -12.88 11.19 -6.38
C ALA A 98 -11.77 12.15 -5.95
N VAL A 99 -11.21 12.91 -6.90
CA VAL A 99 -10.17 13.92 -6.66
C VAL A 99 -10.71 15.07 -5.80
N ARG A 100 -11.90 15.60 -6.13
CA ARG A 100 -12.53 16.68 -5.37
C ARG A 100 -12.78 16.28 -3.92
N LEU A 101 -13.25 15.06 -3.68
CA LEU A 101 -13.51 14.53 -2.34
C LEU A 101 -12.20 14.29 -1.58
N ALA A 102 -11.13 13.85 -2.25
CA ALA A 102 -9.82 13.70 -1.63
C ALA A 102 -9.31 15.04 -1.04
N TRP A 103 -9.46 16.15 -1.78
CA TRP A 103 -9.09 17.49 -1.31
C TRP A 103 -9.87 18.01 -0.11
N ARG A 104 -11.04 17.43 0.21
CA ARG A 104 -11.84 17.85 1.37
C ARG A 104 -11.29 17.34 2.70
N ALA A 105 -10.40 16.36 2.69
CA ALA A 105 -9.81 15.85 3.92
C ALA A 105 -8.79 16.86 4.48
N THR A 106 -8.96 17.23 5.75
CA THR A 106 -8.04 18.13 6.45
C THR A 106 -6.63 17.56 6.49
N GLY A 107 -5.63 18.36 6.11
CA GLY A 107 -4.22 17.98 6.12
C GLY A 107 -3.70 17.44 4.78
N VAL A 108 -4.54 17.36 3.75
CA VAL A 108 -4.11 17.07 2.38
C VAL A 108 -3.30 18.24 1.83
N LYS A 109 -2.08 17.96 1.36
CA LYS A 109 -1.15 18.93 0.76
C LYS A 109 -1.09 18.82 -0.77
N GLU A 110 -1.32 17.62 -1.29
CA GLU A 110 -1.25 17.30 -2.72
C GLU A 110 -2.19 16.14 -3.01
N VAL A 111 -2.87 16.16 -4.17
CA VAL A 111 -3.60 15.01 -4.70
C VAL A 111 -3.05 14.70 -6.10
N ILE A 112 -2.47 13.51 -6.21
CA ILE A 112 -1.89 12.95 -7.43
C ILE A 112 -2.93 12.00 -8.02
N ASN A 113 -3.43 12.35 -9.21
CA ASN A 113 -4.48 11.62 -9.89
C ASN A 113 -3.91 10.69 -10.96
N GLU A 114 -3.93 9.38 -10.68
CA GLU A 114 -3.54 8.30 -11.60
C GLU A 114 -4.73 7.37 -11.90
N ILE A 115 -5.95 7.92 -11.85
CA ILE A 115 -7.18 7.18 -12.13
C ILE A 115 -7.35 7.05 -13.65
N ALA A 116 -7.46 5.81 -14.13
CA ALA A 116 -7.83 5.54 -15.52
C ALA A 116 -9.35 5.52 -15.69
N VAL A 117 -9.84 6.08 -16.80
CA VAL A 117 -11.26 5.99 -17.18
C VAL A 117 -11.41 4.90 -18.22
N VAL A 118 -12.20 3.87 -17.89
CA VAL A 118 -12.48 2.72 -18.76
C VAL A 118 -13.97 2.46 -18.71
N ALA A 119 -14.62 2.33 -19.88
CA ALA A 119 -16.08 2.23 -19.98
C ALA A 119 -16.69 1.07 -19.15
N SER A 120 -15.96 -0.05 -18.98
CA SER A 120 -16.38 -1.18 -18.14
C SER A 120 -16.29 -0.91 -16.63
N GLY A 121 -15.60 0.15 -16.21
CA GLY A 121 -15.30 0.46 -14.81
C GLY A 121 -14.38 -0.54 -14.09
N ARG A 122 -13.90 -1.58 -14.79
CA ARG A 122 -13.05 -2.65 -14.25
C ARG A 122 -12.05 -3.15 -15.28
N THR A 123 -10.85 -3.50 -14.83
CA THR A 123 -9.84 -4.20 -15.65
C THR A 123 -10.05 -5.71 -15.59
N LYS A 124 -9.76 -6.42 -16.68
CA LYS A 124 -9.66 -7.89 -16.68
C LYS A 124 -8.36 -8.37 -16.01
N ASP A 125 -7.42 -7.47 -15.83
CA ASP A 125 -6.06 -7.75 -15.38
C ASP A 125 -5.86 -7.60 -13.87
N TYR A 126 -6.92 -7.32 -13.11
CA TYR A 126 -6.86 -7.12 -11.65
C TYR A 126 -6.09 -8.23 -10.90
N ALA A 127 -6.28 -9.50 -11.28
CA ALA A 127 -5.56 -10.62 -10.68
C ALA A 127 -4.05 -10.58 -10.98
N ARG A 128 -3.68 -10.18 -12.21
CA ARG A 128 -2.27 -9.98 -12.61
C ARG A 128 -1.67 -8.77 -11.90
N ASP A 129 -2.39 -7.68 -11.83
CA ASP A 129 -1.96 -6.46 -11.14
C ASP A 129 -1.72 -6.72 -9.64
N THR A 130 -2.64 -7.43 -8.99
CA THR A 130 -2.49 -7.86 -7.58
C THR A 130 -1.24 -8.72 -7.40
N TRP A 131 -1.00 -9.66 -8.32
CA TRP A 131 0.20 -10.50 -8.29
C TRP A 131 1.49 -9.68 -8.47
N ILE A 132 1.52 -8.74 -9.41
CA ILE A 132 2.66 -7.84 -9.63
C ILE A 132 2.95 -7.04 -8.35
N THR A 133 1.92 -6.43 -7.75
CA THR A 133 2.03 -5.68 -6.50
C THR A 133 2.58 -6.55 -5.36
N ALA A 134 2.06 -7.77 -5.20
CA ALA A 134 2.52 -8.70 -4.17
C ALA A 134 3.98 -9.13 -4.37
N GLN A 135 4.37 -9.40 -5.63
CA GLN A 135 5.74 -9.75 -5.98
C GLN A 135 6.69 -8.59 -5.71
N LEU A 136 6.29 -7.35 -6.03
CA LEU A 136 7.14 -6.18 -5.81
C LEU A 136 7.29 -5.86 -4.32
N LYS A 137 6.21 -5.92 -3.54
CA LYS A 137 6.26 -5.76 -2.08
C LYS A 137 7.18 -6.80 -1.43
N THR A 138 7.10 -8.05 -1.90
CA THR A 138 8.00 -9.12 -1.47
C THR A 138 9.47 -8.79 -1.81
N LYS A 139 9.75 -8.33 -3.04
CA LYS A 139 11.11 -7.93 -3.42
C LYS A 139 11.66 -6.80 -2.54
N PHE A 140 10.85 -5.78 -2.23
CA PHE A 140 11.28 -4.69 -1.36
C PHE A 140 11.55 -5.18 0.06
N LEU A 141 10.70 -6.06 0.59
CA LEU A 141 10.86 -6.62 1.93
C LEU A 141 12.18 -7.39 2.10
N PHE A 142 12.62 -8.11 1.07
CA PHE A 142 13.83 -8.94 1.13
C PHE A 142 15.11 -8.21 0.66
N ASP A 143 15.01 -7.03 0.08
CA ASP A 143 16.17 -6.21 -0.26
C ASP A 143 16.55 -5.31 0.93
N LYS A 144 17.63 -5.68 1.64
CA LYS A 144 18.11 -4.96 2.82
C LYS A 144 18.56 -3.52 2.53
N ALA A 145 18.81 -3.18 1.27
CA ALA A 145 19.12 -1.81 0.86
C ALA A 145 17.87 -0.98 0.53
N VAL A 146 16.67 -1.55 0.69
CA VAL A 146 15.39 -0.85 0.51
C VAL A 146 14.67 -0.76 1.85
N THR A 147 14.34 0.45 2.25
CA THR A 147 13.51 0.75 3.42
C THR A 147 12.05 0.56 3.05
N ALA A 148 11.64 -0.69 2.82
CA ALA A 148 10.35 -1.06 2.22
C ALA A 148 9.12 -0.39 2.87
N ILE A 149 9.19 -0.15 4.18
CA ILE A 149 8.13 0.48 4.97
C ILE A 149 7.83 1.93 4.55
N ASN A 150 8.77 2.61 3.88
CA ASN A 150 8.59 3.98 3.39
C ASN A 150 7.94 4.05 2.00
N TYR A 151 7.60 2.91 1.40
CA TYR A 151 7.01 2.84 0.06
C TYR A 151 5.59 2.31 0.09
N SER A 152 4.75 2.91 -0.73
CA SER A 152 3.49 2.35 -1.18
C SER A 152 3.63 2.00 -2.66
N VAL A 153 3.09 0.83 -3.02
CA VAL A 153 3.08 0.33 -4.38
C VAL A 153 1.65 -0.06 -4.70
N ASP A 154 1.18 0.40 -5.84
CA ASP A 154 -0.03 -0.10 -6.46
C ASP A 154 0.19 -0.38 -7.94
N THR A 155 -0.58 -1.30 -8.51
CA THR A 155 -0.50 -1.67 -9.92
C THR A 155 -1.88 -1.60 -10.54
N VAL A 156 -2.02 -0.89 -11.65
CA VAL A 156 -3.26 -0.80 -12.42
C VAL A 156 -2.97 -0.97 -13.89
N ASN A 157 -3.58 -1.97 -14.53
CA ASN A 157 -3.42 -2.28 -15.94
C ASN A 157 -1.93 -2.40 -16.34
N TYR A 158 -1.18 -3.21 -15.59
CA TYR A 158 0.26 -3.43 -15.75
C TYR A 158 1.15 -2.18 -15.59
N THR A 159 0.60 -1.06 -15.12
CA THR A 159 1.35 0.13 -14.73
C THR A 159 1.58 0.09 -13.23
N VAL A 160 2.84 0.09 -12.80
CA VAL A 160 3.22 0.19 -11.39
C VAL A 160 3.35 1.67 -11.01
N TYR A 161 2.69 2.06 -9.92
CA TYR A 161 2.82 3.37 -9.30
C TYR A 161 3.64 3.23 -8.02
N LEU A 162 4.79 3.90 -7.99
CA LEU A 162 5.67 3.97 -6.83
C LEU A 162 5.42 5.27 -6.07
N PHE A 163 5.20 5.19 -4.76
CA PHE A 163 4.87 6.34 -3.93
C PHE A 163 5.53 6.22 -2.55
N GLY A 164 5.83 7.36 -1.91
CA GLY A 164 6.47 7.40 -0.60
C GLY A 164 7.80 8.15 -0.61
N VAL A 165 8.76 7.70 0.21
CA VAL A 165 10.06 8.37 0.40
C VAL A 165 11.23 7.39 0.32
N ALA A 166 12.22 7.74 -0.50
CA ALA A 166 13.51 7.06 -0.57
C ALA A 166 14.54 7.76 0.32
N GLN A 167 15.42 7.00 0.98
CA GLN A 167 16.51 7.56 1.79
C GLN A 167 17.49 8.35 0.92
N ASP A 168 17.83 7.82 -0.26
CA ASP A 168 18.72 8.45 -1.23
C ASP A 168 18.41 8.05 -2.68
N LYS A 169 19.19 8.57 -3.62
CA LYS A 169 19.04 8.29 -5.05
C LYS A 169 19.35 6.83 -5.40
N ALA A 170 20.29 6.19 -4.70
CA ALA A 170 20.68 4.82 -5.00
C ALA A 170 19.57 3.84 -4.62
N GLU A 171 18.91 4.07 -3.48
CA GLU A 171 17.72 3.34 -3.08
C GLU A 171 16.57 3.55 -4.08
N LEU A 172 16.32 4.80 -4.49
CA LEU A 172 15.27 5.11 -5.47
C LEU A 172 15.46 4.37 -6.79
N GLU A 173 16.68 4.41 -7.35
CA GLU A 173 17.00 3.68 -8.59
C GLU A 173 16.84 2.16 -8.43
N ARG A 174 17.25 1.62 -7.27
CA ARG A 174 17.05 0.20 -6.94
C ARG A 174 15.57 -0.18 -6.92
N VAL A 175 14.73 0.62 -6.29
CA VAL A 175 13.27 0.42 -6.23
C VAL A 175 12.65 0.45 -7.63
N ILE A 176 13.03 1.44 -8.45
CA ILE A 176 12.56 1.55 -9.85
C ILE A 176 13.00 0.33 -10.66
N ASN A 177 14.25 -0.14 -10.50
CA ASN A 177 14.77 -1.29 -11.20
C ASN A 177 14.07 -2.59 -10.77
N HIS A 178 13.76 -2.77 -9.49
CA HIS A 178 12.93 -3.88 -9.04
C HIS A 178 11.57 -3.86 -9.73
N ALA A 179 10.91 -2.70 -9.81
CA ALA A 179 9.62 -2.56 -10.46
C ALA A 179 9.69 -2.93 -11.95
N ARG A 180 10.68 -2.41 -12.68
CA ARG A 180 10.86 -2.67 -14.12
C ARG A 180 11.11 -4.14 -14.45
N ASN A 181 11.74 -4.88 -13.53
CA ASN A 181 12.12 -6.28 -13.75
C ASN A 181 11.07 -7.30 -13.27
N VAL A 182 9.91 -6.85 -12.76
CA VAL A 182 8.81 -7.76 -12.46
C VAL A 182 8.10 -8.17 -13.74
N LYS A 183 7.81 -9.47 -13.87
CA LYS A 183 7.11 -10.02 -15.04
C LYS A 183 5.78 -9.31 -15.25
N PHE A 184 5.44 -9.04 -16.51
CA PHE A 184 4.23 -8.37 -16.96
C PHE A 184 4.14 -6.86 -16.68
N VAL A 185 5.09 -6.26 -15.96
CA VAL A 185 5.14 -4.80 -15.84
C VAL A 185 5.36 -4.18 -17.21
N ARG A 186 4.47 -3.26 -17.59
CA ARG A 186 4.55 -2.53 -18.86
C ARG A 186 5.07 -1.11 -18.69
N ARG A 187 4.76 -0.50 -17.55
CA ARG A 187 5.13 0.88 -17.26
C ARG A 187 5.37 1.06 -15.76
N VAL A 188 6.29 1.95 -15.41
CA VAL A 188 6.54 2.38 -14.03
C VAL A 188 6.39 3.89 -13.99
N VAL A 189 5.51 4.36 -13.10
CA VAL A 189 5.29 5.78 -12.81
C VAL A 189 5.80 6.04 -11.40
N ASN A 190 6.70 7.01 -11.27
CA ASN A 190 7.39 7.29 -10.02
C ASN A 190 6.93 8.62 -9.40
N HIS A 191 6.34 8.53 -8.21
CA HIS A 191 5.92 9.64 -7.36
C HIS A 191 6.65 9.67 -6.01
N VAL A 192 7.75 8.91 -5.89
CA VAL A 192 8.60 8.86 -4.69
C VAL A 192 9.40 10.15 -4.58
N LEU A 193 9.46 10.69 -3.37
CA LEU A 193 10.35 11.81 -3.03
C LEU A 193 11.64 11.30 -2.41
N LEU A 194 12.73 12.03 -2.61
CA LEU A 194 13.93 11.81 -1.81
C LEU A 194 13.70 12.34 -0.40
N LYS A 195 14.37 11.74 0.59
CA LYS A 195 14.35 12.21 1.97
C LYS A 195 14.73 13.68 2.09
N SER A 196 15.67 14.13 1.26
CA SER A 196 16.16 15.50 1.17
C SER A 196 15.29 16.45 0.34
N ASP A 197 14.20 15.97 -0.28
CA ASP A 197 13.36 16.79 -1.16
C ASP A 197 12.70 17.95 -0.38
N PRO A 198 12.84 19.20 -0.84
CA PRO A 198 12.30 20.36 -0.13
C PRO A 198 10.78 20.34 -0.02
N ARG A 199 10.06 19.67 -0.92
CA ARG A 199 8.58 19.57 -0.87
C ARG A 199 8.07 18.83 0.37
N ARG A 200 8.94 18.06 1.04
CA ARG A 200 8.61 17.40 2.31
C ARG A 200 8.56 18.39 3.49
N LYS A 201 9.24 19.53 3.37
CA LYS A 201 9.24 20.62 4.35
C LYS A 201 8.12 21.61 4.02
N GLY A 202 6.89 21.10 4.01
CA GLY A 202 5.68 21.92 3.90
C GLY A 202 5.09 22.24 5.25
#